data_AF-A0A0N7L499-F1
#
_entry.id   AF-A0A0N7L499-F1
#
_cell.length_a   1.000
_cell.length_b   1.000
_cell.length_c   1.000
_cell.angle_alpha   90.00
_cell.angle_beta   90.00
_cell.angle_gamma   90.00
#
_symmetry.space_group_name_H-M   'P 1'
#
loop_
_entity.id
_entity.type
_entity.pdbx_description
1 polymer ?
#
loop_
_entity_poly.entity_id
_entity_poly.type
_entity_poly.pdbx_seq_one_letter_code
_entity_poly.pdbx_strand_id
1 'polypeptide(L)'
;MEDATPQHPDLPLFKMPRQHKQGYWSFVMLVAPSAHLPAGKSKWESSDADMAYCTKCKATFKYKSGSSAAIRQHLGQQHPKVLAELQGNMKRKDASKLVKDAIASKRMSSTVFLSPTKKSKKVNSAEEAMATRLLTDWINKCLRPLGITEDKELRFLRPSSRP
;
A
#
# COMPACT_ATOMS: atom_id res chain seq x y z
N MET A 1 44.38 -8.53 12.54
CA MET A 1 43.21 -7.64 12.54
C MET A 1 43.52 -6.52 11.56
N GLU A 2 42.52 -6.10 10.79
CA GLU A 2 42.58 -5.06 9.74
C GLU A 2 43.02 -5.53 8.36
N ASP A 3 42.06 -5.99 7.54
CA ASP A 3 42.19 -5.92 6.08
C ASP A 3 40.79 -5.93 5.43
N ALA A 4 40.19 -4.75 5.32
CA ALA A 4 38.95 -4.58 4.57
C ALA A 4 38.79 -3.12 4.16
N THR A 5 39.55 -2.68 3.15
CA THR A 5 39.21 -1.44 2.47
C THR A 5 39.45 -1.54 0.96
N PRO A 6 38.44 -1.90 0.15
CA PRO A 6 38.42 -1.53 -1.25
C PRO A 6 37.86 -0.11 -1.34
N GLN A 7 38.71 0.89 -1.11
CA GLN A 7 38.46 2.24 -1.63
C GLN A 7 38.71 2.16 -3.14
N HIS A 8 37.65 2.13 -3.95
CA HIS A 8 37.76 2.49 -5.36
C HIS A 8 37.07 3.84 -5.59
N PRO A 9 37.71 4.95 -5.22
CA PRO A 9 37.18 6.29 -5.48
C PRO A 9 37.29 6.68 -6.97
N ASP A 10 38.09 5.94 -7.77
CA ASP A 10 38.43 6.34 -9.14
C ASP A 10 37.57 5.67 -10.23
N LEU A 11 36.71 4.71 -9.87
CA LEU A 11 35.84 4.02 -10.82
C LEU A 11 34.50 4.76 -10.95
N PRO A 12 33.97 4.94 -12.17
CA PRO A 12 32.72 5.67 -12.38
C PRO A 12 31.55 4.91 -11.74
N LEU A 13 30.82 5.62 -10.88
CA LEU A 13 29.61 5.10 -10.24
C LEU A 13 28.40 5.37 -11.14
N PHE A 14 27.57 4.36 -11.36
CA PHE A 14 26.36 4.49 -12.15
C PHE A 14 25.11 3.99 -11.41
N LYS A 15 23.97 4.58 -11.73
CA LYS A 15 22.67 4.15 -11.19
C LYS A 15 22.22 2.90 -11.95
N MET A 16 21.72 1.90 -11.23
CA MET A 16 21.16 0.72 -11.87
C MET A 16 19.99 1.11 -12.80
N PRO A 17 20.04 0.77 -14.10
CA PRO A 17 18.93 1.02 -15.02
C PRO A 17 17.75 0.08 -14.74
N ARG A 18 16.51 0.56 -14.95
CA ARG A 18 15.23 -0.17 -14.79
C ARG A 18 15.10 -0.91 -13.44
N GLN A 19 14.88 -0.15 -12.39
CA GLN A 19 14.83 -0.68 -11.03
C GLN A 19 13.42 -1.16 -10.64
N HIS A 20 13.28 -2.47 -10.39
CA HIS A 20 12.12 -2.99 -9.65
C HIS A 20 12.32 -2.70 -8.15
N LYS A 21 11.31 -2.13 -7.48
CA LYS A 21 11.39 -1.67 -6.07
C LYS A 21 12.49 -0.62 -5.84
N GLN A 22 12.34 0.54 -6.50
CA GLN A 22 13.24 1.70 -6.48
C GLN A 22 13.73 2.12 -5.08
N GLY A 23 12.93 1.91 -4.01
CA GLY A 23 13.26 2.35 -2.67
C GLY A 23 14.61 1.84 -2.12
N TYR A 24 14.97 0.57 -2.40
CA TYR A 24 16.23 0.00 -1.92
C TYR A 24 17.45 0.53 -2.69
N TRP A 25 17.24 0.89 -3.96
CA TRP A 25 18.29 1.33 -4.88
C TRP A 25 18.52 2.84 -4.86
N SER A 26 17.75 3.60 -4.09
CA SER A 26 17.94 5.05 -3.93
C SER A 26 19.30 5.43 -3.34
N PHE A 27 19.86 4.57 -2.50
CA PHE A 27 21.11 4.83 -1.76
C PHE A 27 22.27 3.92 -2.21
N VAL A 28 22.03 3.07 -3.22
CA VAL A 28 23.01 2.11 -3.70
C VAL A 28 23.29 2.42 -5.17
N MET A 29 24.56 2.69 -5.46
CA MET A 29 25.08 2.84 -6.81
C MET A 29 25.89 1.61 -7.19
N LEU A 30 26.05 1.34 -8.47
CA LEU A 30 26.90 0.28 -8.97
C LEU A 30 28.26 0.87 -9.34
N VAL A 31 29.31 0.12 -9.04
CA VAL A 31 30.69 0.44 -9.39
C VAL A 31 30.97 -0.22 -10.74
N ALA A 32 31.40 0.58 -11.71
CA ALA A 32 31.83 0.05 -13.00
C ALA A 32 33.14 -0.76 -12.85
N PRO A 33 33.32 -1.84 -13.63
CA PRO A 33 34.52 -2.67 -13.60
C PRO A 33 35.73 -1.98 -14.23
N SER A 34 35.50 -0.99 -15.09
CA SER A 34 36.55 -0.21 -15.76
C SER A 34 36.12 1.25 -15.90
N ALA A 35 37.12 2.14 -15.99
CA ALA A 35 36.90 3.56 -16.26
C ALA A 35 36.33 3.83 -17.65
N HIS A 36 36.53 2.91 -18.59
CA HIS A 36 36.07 3.04 -19.98
C HIS A 36 34.95 2.05 -20.30
N LEU A 37 33.91 2.55 -20.98
CA LEU A 37 32.87 1.69 -21.55
C LEU A 37 33.50 0.81 -22.64
N PRO A 38 33.18 -0.50 -22.69
CA PRO A 38 33.65 -1.37 -23.75
C PRO A 38 33.11 -0.88 -25.11
N ALA A 39 33.94 -1.00 -26.15
CA ALA A 39 33.62 -0.53 -27.49
C ALA A 39 32.25 -1.05 -27.96
N GLY A 40 31.32 -0.14 -28.24
CA GLY A 40 29.96 -0.46 -28.71
C GLY A 40 28.84 -0.39 -27.67
N LYS A 41 29.14 -0.21 -26.37
CA LYS A 41 28.10 0.03 -25.34
C LYS A 41 28.01 1.51 -24.98
N SER A 42 26.79 2.07 -25.00
CA SER A 42 26.53 3.47 -24.64
C SER A 42 26.28 3.70 -23.15
N LYS A 43 25.92 2.65 -22.40
CA LYS A 43 25.60 2.69 -20.97
C LYS A 43 26.02 1.39 -20.29
N TRP A 44 26.40 1.48 -19.02
CA TRP A 44 26.67 0.31 -18.18
C TRP A 44 25.37 -0.42 -17.82
N GLU A 45 25.40 -1.74 -17.94
CA GLU A 45 24.30 -2.61 -17.53
C GLU A 45 24.54 -3.18 -16.12
N SER A 46 23.48 -3.63 -15.45
CA SER A 46 23.56 -4.20 -14.11
C SER A 46 24.35 -5.53 -14.03
N SER A 47 24.48 -6.25 -15.16
CA SER A 47 25.31 -7.45 -15.30
C SER A 47 26.81 -7.15 -15.33
N ASP A 48 27.17 -5.96 -15.80
CA ASP A 48 28.56 -5.56 -15.98
C ASP A 48 29.17 -4.97 -14.69
N ALA A 49 28.38 -4.78 -13.63
CA ALA A 49 28.86 -4.22 -12.36
C ALA A 49 29.58 -5.24 -11.49
N ASP A 50 30.79 -4.92 -11.04
CA ASP A 50 31.56 -5.77 -10.11
C ASP A 50 31.04 -5.69 -8.68
N MET A 51 30.73 -4.47 -8.22
CA MET A 51 30.35 -4.21 -6.84
C MET A 51 29.24 -3.16 -6.73
N ALA A 52 28.58 -3.16 -5.59
CA ALA A 52 27.64 -2.11 -5.21
C ALA A 52 28.28 -1.19 -4.17
N TYR A 53 28.04 0.10 -4.30
CA TYR A 53 28.50 1.15 -3.40
C TYR A 53 27.30 1.78 -2.68
N CYS A 54 27.35 1.82 -1.36
CA CYS A 54 26.33 2.48 -0.55
C CYS A 54 26.73 3.95 -0.30
N THR A 55 25.86 4.89 -0.67
CA THR A 55 26.12 6.32 -0.48
C THR A 55 25.99 6.80 0.97
N LYS A 56 25.37 5.99 1.84
CA LYS A 56 25.13 6.33 3.25
C LYS A 56 26.33 6.02 4.14
N CYS A 57 26.89 4.81 4.02
CA CYS A 57 28.07 4.39 4.78
C CYS A 57 29.37 4.49 3.97
N LYS A 58 29.30 4.81 2.68
CA LYS A 58 30.44 4.85 1.74
C LYS A 58 31.18 3.51 1.64
N ALA A 59 30.48 2.41 1.91
CA ALA A 59 31.04 1.07 1.82
C ALA A 59 30.68 0.39 0.50
N THR A 60 31.63 -0.35 -0.06
CA THR A 60 31.42 -1.26 -1.18
C THR A 60 31.11 -2.66 -0.69
N PHE A 61 30.20 -3.35 -1.35
CA PHE A 61 29.88 -4.75 -1.06
C PHE A 61 29.65 -5.54 -2.35
N LYS A 62 29.87 -6.86 -2.26
CA LYS A 62 29.66 -7.77 -3.39
C LYS A 62 28.18 -7.82 -3.74
N TYR A 63 27.89 -7.60 -5.02
CA TYR A 63 26.55 -7.63 -5.58
C TYR A 63 26.47 -8.71 -6.65
N LYS A 64 25.32 -9.39 -6.75
CA LYS A 64 25.03 -10.34 -7.81
C LYS A 64 23.87 -9.81 -8.64
N SER A 65 24.09 -9.65 -9.95
CA SER A 65 23.06 -9.19 -10.87
C SER A 65 21.77 -10.01 -10.74
N GLY A 66 20.63 -9.32 -10.66
CA GLY A 66 19.30 -9.92 -10.49
C GLY A 66 18.85 -10.16 -9.05
N SER A 67 19.72 -10.02 -8.04
CA SER A 67 19.34 -10.20 -6.63
C SER A 67 19.52 -8.95 -5.78
N SER A 68 18.46 -8.53 -5.10
CA SER A 68 18.50 -7.46 -4.10
C SER A 68 18.76 -7.96 -2.66
N ALA A 69 19.07 -9.25 -2.49
CA ALA A 69 19.27 -9.85 -1.16
C ALA A 69 20.48 -9.23 -0.43
N ALA A 70 21.61 -9.08 -1.12
CA ALA A 70 22.82 -8.46 -0.58
C ALA A 70 22.56 -7.02 -0.12
N ILE A 71 21.78 -6.25 -0.89
CA ILE A 71 21.40 -4.88 -0.53
C ILE A 71 20.53 -4.86 0.72
N ARG A 72 19.53 -5.75 0.80
CA ARG A 72 18.68 -5.85 2.00
C ARG A 72 19.47 -6.25 3.23
N GLN A 73 20.41 -7.19 3.11
CA GLN A 73 21.28 -7.60 4.20
C GLN A 73 22.16 -6.44 4.66
N HIS A 74 22.81 -5.74 3.73
CA HIS A 74 23.62 -4.57 4.04
C HIS A 74 22.80 -3.47 4.73
N LEU A 75 21.61 -3.15 4.20
CA LEU A 75 20.70 -2.18 4.82
C LEU A 75 20.22 -2.65 6.19
N GLY A 76 19.94 -3.95 6.38
CA GLY A 76 19.54 -4.48 7.68
C GLY A 76 20.62 -4.37 8.74
N GLN A 77 21.89 -4.58 8.37
CA GLN A 77 23.01 -4.54 9.29
C GLN A 77 23.48 -3.10 9.58
N GLN A 78 23.66 -2.30 8.53
CA GLN A 78 24.28 -0.96 8.64
C GLN A 78 23.25 0.16 8.77
N HIS A 79 22.03 -0.03 8.24
CA HIS A 79 21.02 1.01 8.13
C HIS A 79 19.60 0.53 8.53
N PRO A 80 19.41 -0.05 9.73
CA PRO A 80 18.13 -0.64 10.12
C PRO A 80 16.97 0.38 10.11
N LYS A 81 17.24 1.65 10.47
CA LYS A 81 16.27 2.74 10.42
C LYS A 81 15.75 3.00 8.99
N VAL A 82 16.67 3.07 8.03
CA VAL A 82 16.34 3.27 6.61
C VAL A 82 15.53 2.09 6.07
N LEU A 83 15.89 0.87 6.46
CA LEU A 83 15.15 -0.33 6.07
C LEU A 83 13.71 -0.29 6.60
N ALA A 84 13.51 0.09 7.86
CA ALA A 84 12.19 0.21 8.47
C ALA A 84 11.31 1.27 7.78
N GLU A 85 11.88 2.44 7.46
CA GLU A 85 11.19 3.50 6.72
C GLU A 85 10.77 3.04 5.31
N LEU A 86 11.66 2.37 4.58
CA LEU A 86 11.37 1.84 3.26
C LEU A 86 10.25 0.80 3.30
N GLN A 87 10.29 -0.12 4.27
CA GLN A 87 9.24 -1.11 4.46
C GLN A 87 7.90 -0.47 4.85
N GLY A 88 7.91 0.53 5.73
CA GLY A 88 6.71 1.29 6.10
C GLY A 88 6.08 2.00 4.90
N ASN A 89 6.90 2.64 4.07
CA ASN A 89 6.46 3.33 2.85
C ASN A 89 5.90 2.37 1.80
N MET A 90 6.45 1.16 1.68
CA MET A 90 5.89 0.12 0.81
C MET A 90 4.49 -0.30 1.26
N LYS A 91 4.32 -0.62 2.55
CA LYS A 91 3.01 -0.97 3.12
C LYS A 91 1.96 0.14 2.93
N ARG A 92 2.36 1.41 3.09
CA ARG A 92 1.47 2.56 2.85
C ARG A 92 1.06 2.70 1.39
N LYS A 93 1.97 2.44 0.45
CA LYS A 93 1.66 2.46 -1.00
C LYS A 93 0.72 1.33 -1.37
N ASP A 94 0.94 0.13 -0.82
CA ASP A 94 0.06 -1.02 -1.04
C ASP A 94 -1.34 -0.74 -0.47
N ALA A 95 -1.43 -0.22 0.77
CA ALA A 95 -2.70 0.19 1.37
C ALA A 95 -3.39 1.30 0.55
N SER A 96 -2.64 2.31 0.08
CA SER A 96 -3.19 3.37 -0.77
C SER A 96 -3.67 2.83 -2.11
N LYS A 97 -2.97 1.85 -2.70
CA LYS A 97 -3.41 1.16 -3.92
C LYS A 97 -4.71 0.39 -3.67
N LEU A 98 -4.82 -0.34 -2.57
CA LEU A 98 -6.07 -1.03 -2.19
C LEU A 98 -7.24 -0.06 -2.02
N VAL A 99 -7.01 1.09 -1.37
CA VAL A 99 -8.04 2.14 -1.24
C VAL A 99 -8.42 2.73 -2.59
N LYS A 100 -7.44 3.02 -3.47
CA LYS A 100 -7.70 3.52 -4.83
C LYS A 100 -8.45 2.50 -5.69
N ASP A 101 -8.06 1.24 -5.62
CA ASP A 101 -8.73 0.13 -6.32
C ASP A 101 -10.17 0.00 -5.80
N ALA A 102 -10.40 0.09 -4.49
CA ALA A 102 -11.75 0.10 -3.92
C ALA A 102 -12.57 1.33 -4.34
N ILE A 103 -11.99 2.52 -4.38
CA ILE A 103 -12.64 3.75 -4.86
C ILE A 103 -12.93 3.66 -6.36
N ALA A 104 -12.02 3.09 -7.16
CA ALA A 104 -12.22 2.88 -8.59
C ALA A 104 -13.34 1.88 -8.84
N SER A 105 -13.37 0.75 -8.12
CA SER A 105 -14.50 -0.20 -8.15
C SER A 105 -15.80 0.47 -7.72
N LYS A 106 -15.78 1.36 -6.70
CA LYS A 106 -16.97 2.10 -6.26
C LYS A 106 -17.41 3.18 -7.27
N ARG A 107 -16.50 3.75 -8.06
CA ARG A 107 -16.80 4.65 -9.19
C ARG A 107 -17.33 3.92 -10.42
N MET A 108 -16.93 2.67 -10.65
CA MET A 108 -17.62 1.80 -11.62
C MET A 108 -19.00 1.37 -11.11
N SER A 109 -19.27 1.53 -9.82
CA SER A 109 -20.59 1.44 -9.21
C SER A 109 -21.22 2.82 -8.93
N SER A 110 -20.74 3.95 -9.46
CA SER A 110 -21.42 5.25 -9.25
C SER A 110 -22.57 5.53 -10.23
N THR A 111 -22.95 4.55 -11.06
CA THR A 111 -24.33 4.39 -11.56
C THR A 111 -25.17 3.47 -10.66
N VAL A 112 -24.59 2.97 -9.56
CA VAL A 112 -25.27 2.25 -8.48
C VAL A 112 -25.04 3.03 -7.19
N PHE A 113 -25.70 4.20 -7.13
CA PHE A 113 -26.35 4.62 -5.89
C PHE A 113 -26.87 3.36 -5.21
N LEU A 114 -26.57 3.14 -3.93
CA LEU A 114 -26.96 1.95 -3.17
C LEU A 114 -28.44 1.61 -3.41
N SER A 115 -28.71 0.87 -4.47
CA SER A 115 -29.98 0.25 -4.75
C SER A 115 -30.01 -0.91 -3.79
N PRO A 116 -30.98 -0.99 -2.87
CA PRO A 116 -31.16 -2.17 -2.06
C PRO A 116 -31.41 -3.35 -3.01
N THR A 117 -30.38 -4.15 -3.31
CA THR A 117 -30.49 -5.30 -4.22
C THR A 117 -31.16 -6.51 -3.56
N LYS A 118 -31.75 -6.33 -2.37
CA LYS A 118 -32.70 -7.28 -1.81
C LYS A 118 -34.09 -6.85 -2.22
N LYS A 119 -34.73 -7.63 -3.10
CA LYS A 119 -36.17 -7.55 -3.33
C LYS A 119 -36.84 -7.48 -1.96
N SER A 120 -37.47 -6.35 -1.64
CA SER A 120 -38.26 -6.19 -0.42
C SER A 120 -39.33 -7.27 -0.42
N LYS A 121 -39.22 -8.23 0.49
CA LYS A 121 -40.28 -9.22 0.70
C LYS A 121 -41.52 -8.43 1.11
N LYS A 122 -42.60 -8.52 0.34
CA LYS A 122 -43.88 -7.95 0.76
C LYS A 122 -44.27 -8.68 2.04
N VAL A 123 -44.23 -7.95 3.15
CA VAL A 123 -44.65 -8.45 4.46
C VAL A 123 -46.17 -8.65 4.39
N ASN A 124 -46.65 -9.79 4.88
CA ASN A 124 -48.08 -10.06 4.94
C ASN A 124 -48.72 -9.27 6.09
N SER A 125 -49.99 -8.88 5.99
CA SER A 125 -50.70 -8.11 7.04
C SER A 125 -50.65 -8.79 8.42
N ALA A 126 -50.65 -10.12 8.47
CA ALA A 126 -50.46 -10.88 9.72
C ALA A 126 -49.05 -10.70 10.34
N GLU A 127 -48.01 -10.57 9.51
CA GLU A 127 -46.64 -10.32 9.96
C GLU A 127 -46.47 -8.87 10.43
N GLU A 128 -47.16 -7.92 9.77
CA GLU A 128 -47.20 -6.51 10.20
C GLU A 128 -47.88 -6.38 11.58
N ALA A 129 -48.97 -7.11 11.82
CA ALA A 129 -49.65 -7.14 13.11
C ALA A 129 -48.78 -7.74 14.22
N MET A 130 -48.06 -8.83 13.91
CA MET A 130 -47.10 -9.43 14.84
C MET A 130 -45.96 -8.45 15.19
N ALA A 131 -45.36 -7.81 14.18
CA ALA A 131 -44.29 -6.85 14.38
C ALA A 131 -44.75 -5.66 15.23
N THR A 132 -45.95 -5.13 14.96
CA THR A 132 -46.56 -4.05 15.73
C THR A 132 -46.76 -4.46 17.19
N ARG A 133 -47.28 -5.66 17.45
CA ARG A 133 -47.47 -6.18 18.81
C ARG A 133 -46.15 -6.31 19.58
N LEU A 134 -45.11 -6.84 18.93
CA LEU A 134 -43.77 -6.99 19.53
C LEU A 134 -43.14 -5.62 19.84
N LEU A 135 -43.31 -4.64 18.94
CA LEU A 135 -42.86 -3.27 19.17
C LEU A 135 -43.56 -2.65 20.38
N THR A 136 -44.89 -2.78 20.46
CA THR A 136 -45.68 -2.27 21.59
C THR A 136 -45.27 -2.94 22.91
N ASP A 137 -45.08 -4.25 22.92
CA ASP A 137 -44.63 -4.99 24.11
C ASP A 137 -43.22 -4.56 24.55
N TRP A 138 -42.31 -4.32 23.59
CA TRP A 138 -40.97 -3.81 23.85
C TRP A 138 -40.99 -2.38 24.42
N ILE A 139 -41.80 -1.48 23.85
CA ILE A 139 -41.97 -0.10 24.36
C ILE A 139 -42.49 -0.12 25.80
N ASN A 140 -43.51 -0.94 26.07
CA ASN A 140 -44.12 -1.07 27.39
C ASN A 140 -43.16 -1.66 28.42
N LYS A 141 -42.35 -2.66 28.05
CA LYS A 141 -41.36 -3.29 28.93
C LYS A 141 -40.16 -2.41 29.20
N CYS A 142 -39.72 -1.64 28.21
CA CYS A 142 -38.52 -0.82 28.33
C CYS A 142 -38.79 0.62 28.79
N LEU A 143 -40.06 1.00 29.05
CA LEU A 143 -40.49 2.36 29.46
C LEU A 143 -39.81 3.46 28.64
N ARG A 144 -39.62 3.22 27.34
CA ARG A 144 -38.95 4.17 26.44
C ARG A 144 -39.96 5.27 26.12
N PRO A 145 -39.64 6.56 26.38
CA PRO A 145 -40.46 7.65 25.89
C PRO A 145 -40.52 7.58 24.36
N LEU A 146 -41.72 7.72 23.79
CA LEU A 146 -41.96 7.69 22.34
C LEU A 146 -41.19 8.78 21.54
N GLY A 147 -40.44 9.65 22.22
CA GLY A 147 -39.53 10.61 21.60
C GLY A 147 -38.27 10.00 20.97
N ILE A 148 -37.90 8.75 21.30
CA ILE A 148 -36.72 8.07 20.70
C ILE A 148 -37.07 7.39 19.37
N THR A 149 -38.34 7.09 19.09
CA THR A 149 -38.74 6.56 17.77
C THR A 149 -38.64 7.59 16.64
N GLU A 150 -38.29 8.83 16.96
CA GLU A 150 -37.95 9.89 16.01
C GLU A 150 -36.44 10.11 15.83
N ASP A 151 -35.59 9.26 16.42
CA ASP A 151 -34.13 9.41 16.28
C ASP A 151 -33.71 9.35 14.82
N LYS A 152 -32.91 10.33 14.39
CA LYS A 152 -32.41 10.45 13.01
C LYS A 152 -31.63 9.21 12.57
N GLU A 153 -31.01 8.52 13.53
CA GLU A 153 -30.26 7.28 13.31
C GLU A 153 -31.15 6.06 13.04
N LEU A 154 -32.44 6.12 13.39
CA LEU A 154 -33.43 5.09 13.08
C LEU A 154 -34.22 5.40 11.79
N ARG A 155 -34.14 6.62 11.27
CA ARG A 155 -34.79 7.06 10.02
C ARG A 155 -33.96 6.73 8.79
N PHE A 156 -33.60 5.46 8.62
CA PHE A 156 -33.21 4.98 7.29
C PHE A 156 -34.48 4.69 6.48
N LEU A 157 -34.62 5.44 5.37
CA LEU A 157 -35.59 5.30 4.27
C LEU A 157 -36.89 6.13 4.35
N ARG A 158 -36.83 7.38 3.88
CA ARG A 158 -37.82 7.90 2.92
C ARG A 158 -37.13 8.80 1.89
N PRO A 159 -37.24 8.53 0.57
CA PRO A 159 -36.95 9.55 -0.42
C PRO A 159 -38.02 10.63 -0.29
N SER A 160 -37.60 11.87 -0.02
CA SER A 160 -38.48 13.03 -0.04
C SER A 160 -38.88 13.32 -1.49
N SER A 161 -40.07 12.89 -1.90
CA SER A 161 -40.82 13.69 -2.87
C SER A 161 -41.31 14.92 -2.12
N ARG A 162 -40.88 16.10 -2.58
CA ARG A 162 -41.58 17.36 -2.27
C ARG A 162 -42.09 17.96 -3.57
N PRO A 163 -43.27 18.62 -3.52
CA PRO A 163 -43.94 19.21 -4.65
C PRO A 163 -43.22 20.45 -5.19
#